data_AF-A0A2J6X8X3-F1
#
_entry.id   AF-A0A2J6X8X3-F1
#
_cell.length_a   1.000
_cell.length_b   1.000
_cell.length_c   1.000
_cell.angle_alpha   90.00
_cell.angle_beta   90.00
_cell.angle_gamma   90.00
#
_symmetry.space_group_name_H-M   'P 1'
#
loop_
_entity.id
_entity.type
_entity.pdbx_description
1 polymer ?
#
loop_
_entity_poly.entity_id
_entity_poly.type
_entity_poly.pdbx_seq_one_letter_code
_entity_poly.pdbx_strand_id
1 'polypeptide(L)'
;MLDRSAISRLVIVLFLVVVATLINPYGGDIYRYVQQVGSDPSSQVFVTEWQSPKITNIQHVLSFFSPFLVTTLIFIYSHSKPAWTEIVFFGVFILLGFTAVRNGIWFTIIMTPIAARHLAHVPVPLIDYRRHATNSLRPVEASFTAGVLFVLVAITVLFSPWVRPHLGVAVLRPSLIDNQIPLKAFAYLEQHGISGCMFHHQDFGDYIIWRLWPQQYTFIDGRVHLFSLDVVHDYLNAIASREWERIMDKYQISHIFLPKSDQPPY
;
A
#
# COMPACT_ATOMS: atom_id res chain seq x y z
N MET A 1 20.30 -29.45 1.09
CA MET A 1 20.40 -29.11 -0.34
C MET A 1 19.09 -29.46 -1.00
N LEU A 2 18.53 -28.58 -1.84
CA LEU A 2 17.30 -28.89 -2.59
C LEU A 2 17.59 -30.03 -3.57
N ASP A 3 16.69 -31.01 -3.63
CA ASP A 3 16.75 -32.09 -4.62
C ASP A 3 16.61 -31.52 -6.04
N ARG A 4 17.26 -32.16 -7.04
CA ARG A 4 17.15 -31.77 -8.46
C ARG A 4 15.70 -31.74 -8.92
N SER A 5 14.87 -32.64 -8.41
CA SER A 5 13.44 -32.67 -8.72
C SER A 5 12.71 -31.42 -8.20
N ALA A 6 13.11 -30.88 -7.05
CA ALA A 6 12.55 -29.66 -6.48
C ALA A 6 12.96 -28.42 -7.28
N ILE A 7 14.23 -28.34 -7.68
CA ILE A 7 14.72 -27.25 -8.53
C ILE A 7 13.99 -27.25 -9.87
N SER A 8 13.84 -28.41 -10.50
CA SER A 8 13.10 -28.54 -11.77
C SER A 8 11.66 -28.04 -11.64
N ARG A 9 10.94 -28.42 -10.56
CA ARG A 9 9.59 -27.92 -10.30
C ARG A 9 9.56 -26.40 -10.13
N LEU A 10 10.49 -25.83 -9.37
CA LEU A 10 10.55 -24.37 -9.17
C LEU A 10 10.81 -23.62 -10.48
N VAL A 11 11.69 -24.13 -11.33
CA VAL A 11 11.96 -23.54 -12.65
C VAL A 11 10.73 -23.62 -13.55
N ILE A 12 10.02 -24.76 -13.56
CA ILE A 12 8.77 -24.91 -14.32
C ILE A 12 7.71 -23.93 -13.81
N VAL A 13 7.53 -23.83 -12.49
CA VAL A 13 6.57 -22.89 -11.89
C VAL A 13 6.94 -21.45 -12.24
N LEU A 14 8.22 -21.06 -12.12
CA LEU A 14 8.67 -19.73 -12.50
C LEU A 14 8.38 -19.43 -13.98
N PHE A 15 8.68 -20.37 -14.87
CA PHE A 15 8.38 -20.24 -16.30
C PHE A 15 6.87 -20.06 -16.55
N LEU A 16 6.03 -20.91 -15.94
CA LEU A 16 4.58 -20.81 -16.07
C LEU A 16 4.03 -19.48 -15.54
N VAL A 17 4.59 -18.95 -14.44
CA VAL A 17 4.22 -17.63 -13.90
C VAL A 17 4.60 -16.53 -14.88
N VAL A 18 5.81 -16.55 -15.44
CA VAL A 18 6.25 -15.56 -16.45
C VAL A 18 5.34 -15.62 -17.68
N VAL A 19 5.06 -16.81 -18.22
CA VAL A 19 4.15 -16.96 -19.35
C VAL A 19 2.76 -16.47 -19.00
N ALA A 20 2.23 -16.80 -17.81
CA ALA A 20 0.92 -16.32 -17.37
C ALA A 20 0.85 -14.79 -17.33
N THR A 21 1.93 -14.11 -16.92
CA THR A 21 1.96 -12.63 -16.95
C THR A 21 1.91 -12.04 -18.35
N LEU A 22 2.24 -12.78 -19.41
CA LEU A 22 2.12 -12.33 -20.80
C LEU A 22 0.72 -12.54 -21.38
N ILE A 23 -0.14 -13.31 -20.73
CA ILE A 23 -1.52 -13.58 -21.18
C ILE A 23 -2.43 -12.45 -20.67
N ASN A 24 -2.24 -11.26 -21.22
CA ASN A 24 -3.06 -10.09 -20.97
C ASN A 24 -3.08 -9.17 -22.21
N PRO A 25 -3.99 -8.19 -22.31
CA PRO A 25 -4.08 -7.30 -23.49
C PRO A 25 -2.81 -6.51 -23.83
N TYR A 26 -1.94 -6.25 -22.85
CA TYR A 26 -0.65 -5.58 -23.02
C TYR A 26 0.48 -6.54 -23.43
N GLY A 27 0.30 -7.86 -23.36
CA GLY A 27 1.33 -8.83 -23.68
C GLY A 27 2.63 -8.58 -22.91
N GLY A 28 3.75 -8.47 -23.63
CA GLY A 28 5.06 -8.16 -23.06
C GLY A 28 5.27 -6.68 -22.68
N ASP A 29 4.47 -5.76 -23.22
CA ASP A 29 4.58 -4.33 -22.90
C ASP A 29 4.20 -4.04 -21.43
N ILE A 30 3.59 -5.00 -20.73
CA ILE A 30 3.32 -4.91 -19.30
C ILE A 30 4.59 -4.63 -18.49
N TYR A 31 5.73 -5.20 -18.87
CA TYR A 31 6.99 -4.96 -18.15
C TYR A 31 7.52 -3.54 -18.37
N ARG A 32 7.35 -3.01 -19.59
CA ARG A 32 7.69 -1.61 -19.88
C ARG A 32 6.78 -0.68 -19.09
N TYR A 33 5.49 -0.97 -19.02
CA TYR A 33 4.54 -0.18 -18.23
C TYR A 33 4.88 -0.20 -16.74
N VAL A 34 5.16 -1.37 -16.15
CA VAL A 34 5.59 -1.47 -14.74
C VAL A 34 6.88 -0.69 -14.49
N GLN A 35 7.85 -0.74 -15.41
CA GLN A 35 9.06 0.05 -15.33
C GLN A 35 8.75 1.54 -15.37
N GLN A 36 7.92 2.00 -16.32
CA GLN A 36 7.54 3.40 -16.46
C GLN A 36 6.90 3.93 -15.18
N VAL A 37 5.90 3.22 -14.64
CA VAL A 37 5.24 3.62 -13.39
C VAL A 37 6.21 3.63 -12.22
N GLY A 38 7.14 2.66 -12.15
CA GLY A 38 8.13 2.59 -11.06
C GLY A 38 9.21 3.68 -11.11
N SER A 39 9.53 4.20 -12.29
CA SER A 39 10.55 5.24 -12.48
C SER A 39 9.99 6.62 -12.80
N ASP A 40 8.67 6.80 -12.75
CA ASP A 40 7.99 8.02 -13.16
C ASP A 40 8.26 9.17 -12.16
N PRO A 41 8.88 10.29 -12.58
CA PRO A 41 9.17 11.41 -11.70
C PRO A 41 7.90 12.08 -11.14
N SER A 42 6.83 12.16 -11.94
CA SER A 42 5.56 12.75 -11.54
C SER A 42 4.97 12.02 -10.32
N SER A 43 4.97 10.69 -10.36
CA SER A 43 4.50 9.83 -9.26
C SER A 43 5.38 9.96 -8.02
N GLN A 44 6.70 10.08 -8.16
CA GLN A 44 7.61 10.24 -7.01
C GLN A 44 7.42 11.57 -6.29
N VAL A 45 7.13 12.65 -7.02
CA VAL A 45 6.89 13.97 -6.43
C VAL A 45 5.51 14.04 -5.79
N PHE A 46 4.49 13.55 -6.50
CA PHE A 46 3.10 13.78 -6.14
C PHE A 46 2.52 12.71 -5.21
N VAL A 47 2.86 11.44 -5.40
CA VAL A 47 2.23 10.31 -4.70
C VAL A 47 3.11 9.89 -3.54
N THR A 48 2.63 10.17 -2.32
CA THR A 48 3.36 9.92 -1.07
C THR A 48 3.78 8.45 -0.90
N GLU A 49 3.00 7.50 -1.40
CA GLU A 49 3.28 6.07 -1.32
C GLU A 49 4.57 5.64 -2.04
N TRP A 50 4.99 6.41 -3.05
CA TRP A 50 6.20 6.17 -3.85
C TRP A 50 7.44 6.86 -3.30
N GLN A 51 7.29 7.70 -2.27
CA GLN A 51 8.41 8.38 -1.61
C GLN A 51 9.09 7.47 -0.58
N SER A 52 10.36 7.74 -0.29
CA SER A 52 11.08 7.04 0.78
C SER A 52 10.42 7.24 2.15
N PRO A 53 10.33 6.18 2.98
CA PRO A 53 9.75 6.28 4.31
C PRO A 53 10.58 7.21 5.21
N LYS A 54 9.88 8.07 5.95
CA LYS A 54 10.46 9.04 6.90
C LYS A 54 10.29 8.57 8.33
N ILE A 55 11.36 8.58 9.13
CA ILE A 55 11.34 8.19 10.56
C ILE A 55 10.46 9.12 11.40
N THR A 56 10.23 10.36 10.95
CA THR A 56 9.36 11.33 11.63
C THR A 56 7.87 11.00 11.54
N ASN A 57 7.46 10.10 10.64
CA ASN A 57 6.08 9.69 10.49
C ASN A 57 5.85 8.35 11.19
N ILE A 58 4.94 8.34 12.18
CA ILE A 58 4.65 7.15 12.99
C ILE A 58 4.15 5.96 12.17
N GLN A 59 3.38 6.19 11.10
CA GLN A 59 2.89 5.12 10.24
C GLN A 59 4.04 4.44 9.51
N HIS A 60 5.01 5.20 9.01
CA HIS A 60 6.21 4.66 8.36
C HIS A 60 7.11 3.91 9.36
N VAL A 61 7.18 4.41 10.60
CA VAL A 61 7.88 3.72 11.68
C VAL A 61 7.26 2.36 11.93
N LEU A 62 5.94 2.29 12.08
CA LEU A 62 5.23 1.05 12.36
C LEU A 62 5.23 0.07 11.16
N SER A 63 5.11 0.57 9.93
CA SER A 63 4.97 -0.26 8.73
C SER A 63 6.29 -0.79 8.18
N PHE A 64 7.42 -0.11 8.43
CA PHE A 64 8.71 -0.48 7.88
C PHE A 64 9.84 -0.50 8.91
N PHE A 65 10.09 0.62 9.60
CA PHE A 65 11.28 0.71 10.46
C PHE A 65 11.22 -0.23 11.67
N SER A 66 10.06 -0.43 12.31
CA SER A 66 9.94 -1.37 13.43
C SER A 66 10.05 -2.83 13.00
N PRO A 67 9.36 -3.34 11.94
CA PRO A 67 9.64 -4.67 11.42
C PRO A 67 11.10 -4.88 11.05
N PHE A 68 11.73 -3.89 10.42
CA PHE A 68 13.16 -3.93 10.08
C PHE A 68 14.04 -4.04 11.32
N LEU A 69 13.86 -3.16 12.30
CA LEU A 69 14.64 -3.16 13.54
C LEU A 69 14.44 -4.47 14.32
N VAL A 70 13.19 -4.90 14.52
CA VAL A 70 12.86 -6.14 15.24
C VAL A 70 13.50 -7.34 14.56
N THR A 71 13.37 -7.46 13.23
CA THR A 71 13.99 -8.56 12.47
C THR A 71 15.51 -8.53 12.58
N THR A 72 16.12 -7.35 12.53
CA THR A 72 17.56 -7.17 12.69
C THR A 72 18.03 -7.62 14.08
N LEU A 73 17.35 -7.19 15.14
CA LEU A 73 17.66 -7.60 16.50
C LEU A 73 17.51 -9.11 16.68
N ILE A 74 16.46 -9.71 16.11
CA ILE A 74 16.28 -11.17 16.12
C ILE A 74 17.47 -11.86 15.44
N PHE A 75 17.92 -11.39 14.28
CA PHE A 75 19.07 -12.00 13.58
C PHE A 75 20.39 -11.85 14.36
N ILE A 76 20.57 -10.75 15.09
CA ILE A 76 21.76 -10.49 15.92
C ILE A 76 21.78 -11.41 17.14
N TYR A 77 20.67 -11.49 17.87
CA TYR A 77 20.60 -12.19 19.16
C TYR A 77 20.18 -13.66 19.06
N SER A 78 19.63 -14.09 17.93
CA SER A 78 19.30 -15.50 17.71
C SER A 78 20.56 -16.37 17.67
N HIS A 79 20.54 -17.47 18.41
CA HIS A 79 21.57 -18.51 18.32
C HIS A 79 21.51 -19.26 16.97
N SER A 80 20.35 -19.27 16.32
CA SER A 80 20.20 -19.79 14.96
C SER A 80 20.63 -18.72 13.96
N LYS A 81 21.63 -19.03 13.13
CA LYS A 81 22.10 -18.12 12.08
C LYS A 81 21.16 -18.17 10.87
N PRO A 82 20.85 -17.01 10.25
CA PRO A 82 20.01 -16.97 9.07
C PRO A 82 20.68 -17.70 7.90
N ALA A 83 19.88 -18.40 7.10
CA ALA A 83 20.37 -19.02 5.88
C ALA A 83 20.72 -17.95 4.85
N TRP A 84 21.59 -18.27 3.89
CA TRP A 84 21.99 -17.31 2.84
C TRP A 84 20.78 -16.77 2.06
N THR A 85 19.76 -17.61 1.81
CA THR A 85 18.52 -17.19 1.14
C THR A 85 17.75 -16.15 1.94
N GLU A 86 17.76 -16.27 3.27
CA GLU A 86 17.09 -15.32 4.17
C GLU A 86 17.84 -14.00 4.24
N ILE A 87 19.17 -14.04 4.18
CA ILE A 87 20.01 -12.84 4.06
C ILE A 87 19.72 -12.13 2.74
N VAL A 88 19.59 -12.87 1.63
CA VAL A 88 19.23 -12.30 0.33
C VAL A 88 17.83 -11.69 0.37
N PHE A 89 16.82 -12.38 0.92
CA PHE A 89 15.49 -11.79 1.08
C PHE A 89 15.52 -10.54 1.95
N PHE A 90 16.18 -10.59 3.10
CA PHE A 90 16.33 -9.43 3.97
C PHE A 90 16.98 -8.26 3.23
N GLY A 91 18.08 -8.50 2.52
CA GLY A 91 18.81 -7.48 1.75
C GLY A 91 18.01 -6.90 0.57
N VAL A 92 17.27 -7.72 -0.18
CA VAL A 92 16.44 -7.24 -1.29
C VAL A 92 15.27 -6.41 -0.75
N PHE A 93 14.54 -6.94 0.24
CA PHE A 93 13.34 -6.27 0.72
C PHE A 93 13.63 -5.06 1.62
N ILE A 94 14.78 -5.01 2.30
CA ILE A 94 15.19 -3.79 3.00
C ILE A 94 15.53 -2.68 2.00
N LEU A 95 16.28 -2.99 0.92
CA LEU A 95 16.58 -2.02 -0.13
C LEU A 95 15.28 -1.49 -0.76
N LEU A 96 14.35 -2.39 -1.11
CA LEU A 96 13.03 -1.98 -1.60
C LEU A 96 12.26 -1.15 -0.58
N GLY A 97 12.27 -1.53 0.71
CA GLY A 97 11.59 -0.79 1.77
C GLY A 97 12.10 0.64 1.94
N PHE A 98 13.40 0.89 1.73
CA PHE A 98 13.96 2.24 1.74
C PHE A 98 13.59 3.08 0.51
N THR A 99 13.24 2.46 -0.60
CA THR A 99 12.88 3.19 -1.83
C THR A 99 11.48 3.81 -1.77
N ALA A 100 10.48 3.11 -1.22
CA ALA A 100 9.10 3.58 -1.22
C ALA A 100 8.31 3.06 0.00
N VAL A 101 7.43 3.90 0.58
CA VAL A 101 6.58 3.56 1.74
C VAL A 101 5.78 2.28 1.50
N ARG A 102 5.20 2.12 0.29
CA ARG A 102 4.41 0.92 -0.05
C ARG A 102 5.20 -0.39 0.05
N ASN A 103 6.52 -0.34 -0.10
CA ASN A 103 7.37 -1.53 -0.08
C ASN A 103 7.60 -2.07 1.33
N GLY A 104 7.33 -1.28 2.37
CA GLY A 104 7.44 -1.72 3.77
C GLY A 104 6.51 -2.89 4.11
N ILE A 105 5.33 -2.94 3.48
CA ILE A 105 4.38 -4.04 3.66
C ILE A 105 4.98 -5.36 3.15
N TRP A 106 5.63 -5.33 1.98
CA TRP A 106 6.27 -6.52 1.40
C TRP A 106 7.43 -7.02 2.28
N PHE A 107 8.25 -6.11 2.80
CA PHE A 107 9.28 -6.46 3.78
C PHE A 107 8.66 -7.17 4.99
N THR A 108 7.60 -6.60 5.55
CA THR A 108 6.93 -7.14 6.73
C THR A 108 6.36 -8.53 6.47
N ILE A 109 5.63 -8.73 5.37
CA ILE A 109 5.03 -10.03 5.03
C ILE A 109 6.09 -11.13 4.90
N ILE A 110 7.20 -10.83 4.23
CA ILE A 110 8.25 -11.83 3.95
C ILE A 110 9.10 -12.09 5.20
N MET A 111 9.46 -11.03 5.93
CA MET A 111 10.32 -11.19 7.09
C MET A 111 9.59 -11.73 8.31
N THR A 112 8.27 -11.55 8.46
CA THR A 112 7.51 -12.04 9.62
C THR A 112 7.71 -13.54 9.89
N PRO A 113 7.48 -14.48 8.94
CA PRO A 113 7.67 -15.91 9.21
C PRO A 113 9.15 -16.27 9.46
N ILE A 114 10.09 -15.59 8.79
CA ILE A 114 11.53 -15.81 8.98
C ILE A 114 11.95 -15.37 10.39
N ALA A 115 11.54 -14.15 10.78
CA ALA A 115 11.79 -13.59 12.09
C ALA A 115 11.19 -14.46 13.19
N ALA A 116 9.95 -14.96 13.03
CA ALA A 116 9.31 -15.85 13.99
C ALA A 116 10.13 -17.13 14.25
N ARG A 117 10.72 -17.73 13.20
CA ARG A 117 11.55 -18.93 13.31
C ARG A 117 12.83 -18.68 14.11
N HIS A 118 13.48 -17.55 13.88
CA HIS A 118 14.70 -17.16 14.59
C HIS A 118 14.41 -16.61 16.00
N LEU A 119 13.26 -15.99 16.21
CA LEU A 119 12.80 -15.51 17.52
C LEU A 119 12.73 -16.66 18.54
N ALA A 120 12.31 -17.85 18.10
CA ALA A 120 12.32 -19.05 18.94
C ALA A 120 13.73 -19.45 19.44
N HIS A 121 14.80 -18.89 18.87
CA HIS A 121 16.20 -19.16 19.21
C HIS A 121 16.91 -17.98 19.88
N VAL A 122 16.17 -16.94 20.27
CA VAL A 122 16.71 -15.81 21.03
C VAL A 122 16.78 -16.19 22.52
N PRO A 123 17.94 -16.03 23.18
CA PRO A 123 18.17 -16.44 24.58
C PRO A 123 17.61 -15.40 25.56
N VAL A 124 16.28 -15.30 25.64
CA VAL A 124 15.60 -14.47 26.65
C VAL A 124 14.86 -15.36 27.64
N PRO A 125 14.87 -15.05 28.95
CA PRO A 125 14.32 -15.93 30.00
C PRO A 125 12.88 -16.40 29.73
N LEU A 126 12.06 -15.54 29.14
CA LEU A 126 10.67 -15.85 28.79
C LEU A 126 10.55 -16.91 27.67
N ILE A 127 11.47 -16.91 26.70
CA ILE A 127 11.49 -17.86 25.57
C ILE A 127 12.21 -19.15 25.98
N ASP A 128 13.30 -19.05 26.76
CA ASP A 128 14.05 -20.22 27.25
C ASP A 128 13.25 -21.04 28.26
N TYR A 129 12.46 -20.39 29.13
CA TYR A 129 11.50 -21.07 30.01
C TYR A 129 10.45 -21.86 29.21
N ARG A 130 9.94 -21.29 28.11
CA ARG A 130 9.01 -21.97 27.20
C ARG A 130 9.66 -23.14 26.45
N ARG A 131 10.92 -23.01 26.03
CA ARG A 131 11.68 -24.07 25.33
C ARG A 131 11.96 -25.29 26.22
N HIS A 132 12.25 -25.07 27.50
CA HIS A 132 12.61 -26.14 28.45
C HIS A 132 11.42 -26.65 29.26
N ALA A 133 10.23 -26.07 29.06
CA ALA A 133 9.02 -26.55 29.66
C ALA A 133 8.63 -27.92 29.08
N THR A 134 8.33 -28.85 29.98
CA THR A 134 7.95 -30.23 29.65
C THR A 134 6.50 -30.30 29.14
N ASN A 135 6.00 -31.52 28.84
CA ASN A 135 4.63 -31.78 28.37
C ASN A 135 3.50 -31.09 29.17
N SER A 136 3.77 -30.58 30.38
CA SER A 136 2.83 -29.86 31.23
C SER A 136 2.39 -28.47 30.70
N LEU A 137 3.15 -27.82 29.81
CA LEU A 137 2.75 -26.54 29.21
C LEU A 137 2.01 -26.68 27.86
N ARG A 138 2.01 -27.87 27.24
CA ARG A 138 1.27 -28.15 25.99
C ARG A 138 -0.21 -27.75 26.03
N PRO A 139 -0.97 -27.94 27.12
CA PRO A 139 -2.37 -27.50 27.17
C PRO A 139 -2.50 -25.97 27.18
N VAL A 140 -1.56 -25.26 27.82
CA VAL A 140 -1.54 -23.79 27.89
C VAL A 140 -1.14 -23.20 26.53
N GLU A 141 -0.16 -23.80 25.85
CA GLU A 141 0.24 -23.43 24.50
C GLU A 141 -0.87 -23.69 23.49
N ALA A 142 -1.50 -24.86 23.54
CA ALA A 142 -2.65 -25.19 22.70
C ALA A 142 -3.81 -24.21 22.95
N SER A 143 -4.06 -23.84 24.20
CA SER A 143 -5.10 -22.86 24.56
C SER A 143 -4.75 -21.45 24.08
N PHE A 144 -3.48 -21.04 24.17
CA PHE A 144 -3.01 -19.75 23.67
C PHE A 144 -3.07 -19.69 22.14
N THR A 145 -2.57 -20.70 21.44
CA THR A 145 -2.66 -20.82 19.98
C THR A 145 -4.12 -20.88 19.53
N ALA A 146 -4.97 -21.64 20.21
CA ALA A 146 -6.41 -21.67 19.95
C ALA A 146 -7.06 -20.30 20.21
N GLY A 147 -6.64 -19.58 21.24
CA GLY A 147 -7.09 -18.21 21.52
C GLY A 147 -6.69 -17.22 20.42
N VAL A 148 -5.43 -17.26 19.97
CA VAL A 148 -4.95 -16.44 18.85
C VAL A 148 -5.69 -16.79 17.56
N LEU A 149 -5.83 -18.08 17.24
CA LEU A 149 -6.59 -18.53 16.08
C LEU A 149 -8.05 -18.11 16.17
N PHE A 150 -8.67 -18.23 17.35
CA PHE A 150 -10.04 -17.78 17.59
C PHE A 150 -10.17 -16.27 17.35
N VAL A 151 -9.24 -15.46 17.86
CA VAL A 151 -9.23 -14.01 17.61
C VAL A 151 -9.04 -13.70 16.12
N LEU A 152 -8.11 -14.38 15.45
CA LEU A 152 -7.89 -14.19 14.01
C LEU A 152 -9.13 -14.56 13.20
N VAL A 153 -9.74 -15.71 13.48
CA VAL A 153 -11.00 -16.15 12.85
C VAL A 153 -12.13 -15.18 13.17
N ALA A 154 -12.26 -14.74 14.41
CA ALA A 154 -13.27 -13.77 14.81
C ALA A 154 -13.10 -12.44 14.06
N ILE A 155 -11.87 -11.93 13.96
CA ILE A 155 -11.56 -10.74 13.15
C ILE A 155 -11.91 -10.99 11.69
N THR A 156 -11.46 -12.10 11.09
CA THR A 156 -11.78 -12.43 9.69
C THR A 156 -13.28 -12.50 9.45
N VAL A 157 -14.05 -13.13 10.34
CA VAL A 157 -15.50 -13.25 10.23
C VAL A 157 -16.16 -11.89 10.41
N LEU A 158 -15.82 -11.13 11.46
CA LEU A 158 -16.40 -9.81 11.75
C LEU A 158 -16.13 -8.80 10.63
N PHE A 159 -14.94 -8.83 10.03
CA PHE A 159 -14.57 -7.93 8.93
C PHE A 159 -14.91 -8.49 7.55
N SER A 160 -15.49 -9.70 7.47
CA SER A 160 -15.91 -10.29 6.20
C SER A 160 -17.03 -9.49 5.53
N PRO A 161 -17.12 -9.48 4.19
CA PRO A 161 -18.20 -8.77 3.47
C PRO A 161 -19.61 -9.24 3.86
N TRP A 162 -19.76 -10.47 4.34
CA TRP A 162 -21.07 -11.05 4.71
C TRP A 162 -21.55 -10.62 6.09
N VAL A 163 -20.65 -10.43 7.06
CA VAL A 163 -21.01 -10.10 8.45
C VAL A 163 -20.88 -8.60 8.71
N ARG A 164 -19.80 -7.98 8.21
CA ARG A 164 -19.44 -6.58 8.48
C ARG A 164 -20.59 -5.58 8.28
N PRO A 165 -21.42 -5.65 7.21
CA PRO A 165 -22.54 -4.72 7.03
C PRO A 165 -23.65 -4.83 8.10
N HIS A 166 -23.79 -6.01 8.71
CA HIS A 166 -24.84 -6.31 9.69
C HIS A 166 -24.46 -5.92 11.12
N LEU A 167 -23.19 -5.58 11.39
CA LEU A 167 -22.71 -5.24 12.74
C LEU A 167 -23.27 -3.93 13.30
N GLY A 168 -23.98 -3.12 12.49
CA GLY A 168 -24.60 -1.87 12.94
C GLY A 168 -23.62 -0.75 13.31
N VAL A 169 -22.31 -1.01 13.29
CA VAL A 169 -21.25 -0.03 13.58
C VAL A 169 -21.02 0.83 12.34
N ALA A 170 -21.34 2.12 12.42
CA ALA A 170 -21.24 3.06 11.30
C ALA A 170 -19.85 3.10 10.66
N VAL A 171 -18.78 3.07 11.47
CA VAL A 171 -17.37 3.04 11.00
C VAL A 171 -17.04 1.76 10.22
N LEU A 172 -17.75 0.67 10.51
CA LEU A 172 -17.54 -0.61 9.83
C LEU A 172 -18.46 -0.79 8.62
N ARG A 173 -19.42 0.12 8.36
CA ARG A 173 -20.21 0.02 7.14
C ARG A 173 -19.32 0.32 5.92
N PRO A 174 -19.30 -0.56 4.91
CA PRO A 174 -18.54 -0.28 3.70
C PRO A 174 -19.21 0.89 2.98
N SER A 175 -18.57 2.05 2.97
CA SER A 175 -18.83 3.05 1.95
C SER A 175 -17.77 2.87 0.87
N LEU A 176 -18.21 2.68 -0.37
CA LEU A 176 -17.31 2.68 -1.54
C LEU A 176 -16.88 4.09 -1.91
N ILE A 177 -17.58 5.09 -1.38
CA ILE A 177 -17.33 6.51 -1.60
C ILE A 177 -16.75 7.07 -0.32
N ASP A 178 -15.59 7.72 -0.42
CA ASP A 178 -15.02 8.44 0.71
C ASP A 178 -16.02 9.50 1.21
N ASN A 179 -16.17 9.60 2.53
CA ASN A 179 -17.03 10.60 3.16
C ASN A 179 -16.62 12.04 2.83
N GLN A 180 -15.39 12.24 2.36
CA GLN A 180 -14.86 13.52 1.96
C GLN A 180 -15.29 13.93 0.54
N ILE A 181 -15.79 13.00 -0.28
CA ILE A 181 -16.32 13.34 -1.60
C ILE A 181 -17.59 14.18 -1.42
N PRO A 182 -17.64 15.43 -1.94
CA PRO A 182 -18.78 16.31 -1.75
C PRO A 182 -19.92 15.96 -2.71
N LEU A 183 -20.63 14.85 -2.45
CA LEU A 183 -21.69 14.31 -3.31
C LEU A 183 -22.75 15.33 -3.71
N LYS A 184 -23.13 16.22 -2.78
CA LYS A 184 -24.11 17.28 -3.05
C LYS A 184 -23.58 18.34 -4.03
N ALA A 185 -22.29 18.66 -3.97
CA ALA A 185 -21.68 19.61 -4.88
C ALA A 185 -21.53 19.01 -6.28
N PHE A 186 -21.21 17.71 -6.38
CA PHE A 186 -21.25 17.00 -7.66
C PHE A 186 -22.64 16.92 -8.28
N ALA A 187 -23.66 16.63 -7.47
CA ALA A 187 -25.05 16.66 -7.92
C ALA A 187 -25.45 18.07 -8.41
N TYR A 188 -24.94 19.13 -7.78
CA TYR A 188 -25.16 20.51 -8.22
C TYR A 188 -24.53 20.78 -9.60
N LEU A 189 -23.28 20.35 -9.83
CA LEU A 189 -22.61 20.48 -11.13
C LEU A 189 -23.41 19.78 -12.24
N GLU A 190 -23.87 18.55 -11.98
CA GLU A 190 -24.66 17.74 -12.91
C GLU A 190 -26.02 18.40 -13.21
N GLN A 191 -26.75 18.83 -12.18
CA GLN A 191 -28.07 19.47 -12.33
C GLN A 191 -28.03 20.81 -13.08
N HIS A 192 -26.96 21.57 -12.94
CA HIS A 192 -26.80 22.87 -13.60
C HIS A 192 -26.01 22.79 -14.91
N GLY A 193 -25.62 21.59 -15.34
CA GLY A 193 -24.87 21.39 -16.59
C GLY A 193 -23.52 22.13 -16.60
N ILE A 194 -22.86 22.27 -15.45
CA ILE A 194 -21.57 22.94 -15.36
C ILE A 194 -20.50 21.99 -15.89
N SER A 195 -19.98 22.30 -17.08
CA SER A 195 -18.97 21.52 -17.80
C SER A 195 -17.86 22.42 -18.33
N GLY A 196 -16.68 21.86 -18.61
CA GLY A 196 -15.54 22.59 -19.15
C GLY A 196 -14.23 22.26 -18.43
N CYS A 197 -13.18 23.03 -18.69
CA CYS A 197 -11.87 22.88 -18.05
C CYS A 197 -11.96 23.24 -16.56
N MET A 198 -12.16 22.23 -15.72
CA MET A 198 -12.31 22.41 -14.28
C MET A 198 -11.02 22.10 -13.55
N PHE A 199 -10.52 23.04 -12.77
CA PHE A 199 -9.49 22.75 -11.78
C PHE A 199 -10.15 22.19 -10.53
N HIS A 200 -9.62 21.10 -9.98
CA HIS A 200 -10.21 20.45 -8.81
C HIS A 200 -9.15 19.79 -7.93
N HIS A 201 -9.48 19.47 -6.68
CA HIS A 201 -8.59 18.69 -5.82
C HIS A 201 -8.40 17.26 -6.37
N GLN A 202 -7.19 16.72 -6.34
CA GLN A 202 -6.85 15.44 -6.97
C GLN A 202 -7.67 14.26 -6.44
N ASP A 203 -7.99 14.25 -5.15
CA ASP A 203 -8.83 13.20 -4.54
C ASP A 203 -10.23 13.09 -5.16
N PHE A 204 -10.67 14.13 -5.86
CA PHE A 204 -11.94 14.14 -6.57
C PHE A 204 -11.85 13.56 -7.98
N GLY A 205 -10.65 13.40 -8.53
CA GLY A 205 -10.43 13.01 -9.93
C GLY A 205 -11.08 11.68 -10.28
N ASP A 206 -10.85 10.65 -9.47
CA ASP A 206 -11.39 9.31 -9.73
C ASP A 206 -12.93 9.30 -9.64
N TYR A 207 -13.50 10.09 -8.74
CA TYR A 207 -14.95 10.25 -8.64
C TYR A 207 -15.54 10.99 -9.85
N ILE A 208 -14.87 12.03 -10.35
CA ILE A 208 -15.27 12.74 -11.57
C ILE A 208 -15.27 11.78 -12.76
N ILE A 209 -14.21 10.99 -12.93
CA ILE A 209 -14.12 9.98 -14.00
C ILE A 209 -15.26 8.98 -13.89
N TRP A 210 -15.51 8.46 -12.69
CA TRP A 210 -16.54 7.44 -12.50
C TRP A 210 -17.95 7.97 -12.73
N ARG A 211 -18.26 9.18 -12.26
CA ARG A 211 -19.64 9.70 -12.22
C ARG A 211 -19.99 10.62 -13.38
N LEU A 212 -19.04 11.44 -13.83
CA LEU A 212 -19.30 12.55 -14.76
C LEU A 212 -18.68 12.35 -16.15
N TRP A 213 -17.95 11.26 -16.38
CA TRP A 213 -17.50 10.90 -17.71
C TRP A 213 -18.68 10.46 -18.60
N PRO A 214 -18.80 10.92 -19.86
CA PRO A 214 -17.90 11.79 -20.63
C PRO A 214 -18.18 13.31 -20.57
N GLN A 215 -19.13 13.75 -19.77
CA GLN A 215 -19.57 15.15 -19.72
C GLN A 215 -18.54 16.08 -19.06
N GLN A 216 -17.71 15.55 -18.14
CA GLN A 216 -16.68 16.31 -17.46
C GLN A 216 -15.35 15.55 -17.42
N TYR A 217 -14.28 16.24 -17.80
CA TYR A 217 -12.91 15.74 -17.75
C TYR A 217 -12.23 16.13 -16.43
N THR A 218 -11.26 15.32 -16.00
CA THR A 218 -10.39 15.65 -14.87
C THR A 218 -9.23 16.52 -15.31
N PHE A 219 -8.78 17.41 -14.43
CA PHE A 219 -7.51 18.10 -14.59
C PHE A 219 -6.33 17.20 -14.20
N ILE A 220 -6.48 16.49 -13.08
CA ILE A 220 -5.54 15.47 -12.59
C ILE A 220 -6.32 14.35 -11.90
N ASP A 221 -5.79 13.14 -11.84
CA ASP A 221 -6.40 12.01 -11.13
C ASP A 221 -5.35 11.04 -10.56
N GLY A 222 -5.79 9.93 -9.95
CA GLY A 222 -4.88 8.97 -9.30
C GLY A 222 -3.86 8.32 -10.25
N ARG A 223 -4.05 8.42 -11.57
CA ARG A 223 -3.13 7.89 -12.59
C ARG A 223 -2.05 8.92 -12.93
N VAL A 224 -1.36 9.40 -11.91
CA VAL A 224 -0.39 10.52 -12.00
C VAL A 224 0.69 10.29 -13.06
N HIS A 225 1.12 9.05 -13.26
CA HIS A 225 2.09 8.66 -14.30
C HIS A 225 1.64 8.93 -15.74
N LEU A 226 0.37 9.27 -15.98
CA LEU A 226 -0.14 9.70 -17.28
C LEU A 226 0.05 11.20 -17.52
N PHE A 227 0.41 11.97 -16.49
CA PHE A 227 0.59 13.42 -16.57
C PHE A 227 2.09 13.77 -16.62
N SER A 228 2.43 14.75 -17.45
CA SER A 228 3.81 15.24 -17.51
C SER A 228 4.21 15.92 -16.20
N LEU A 229 5.51 15.91 -15.91
CA LEU A 229 6.04 16.54 -14.70
C LEU A 229 5.69 18.03 -14.62
N ASP A 230 5.62 18.72 -15.77
CA ASP A 230 5.23 20.13 -15.84
C ASP A 230 3.77 20.36 -15.41
N VAL A 231 2.85 19.48 -15.82
CA VAL A 231 1.44 19.55 -15.41
C VAL A 231 1.31 19.29 -13.91
N VAL A 232 2.05 18.32 -13.39
CA VAL A 232 2.07 18.01 -11.95
C VAL A 232 2.64 19.17 -11.14
N HIS A 233 3.72 19.81 -11.59
CA HIS A 233 4.27 21.00 -10.94
C HIS A 233 3.31 22.19 -10.99
N ASP A 234 2.68 22.46 -12.13
CA ASP A 234 1.66 23.50 -12.22
C ASP A 234 0.50 23.20 -11.26
N TYR A 235 0.03 21.96 -11.17
CA TYR A 235 -1.01 21.57 -10.22
C TYR A 235 -0.59 21.83 -8.76
N LEU A 236 0.60 21.39 -8.37
CA LEU A 236 1.13 21.58 -7.02
C LEU A 236 1.32 23.07 -6.68
N ASN A 237 1.80 23.87 -7.63
CA ASN A 237 1.93 25.31 -7.47
C ASN A 237 0.56 25.98 -7.29
N ALA A 238 -0.42 25.63 -8.13
CA ALA A 238 -1.77 26.16 -8.03
C ALA A 238 -2.44 25.82 -6.69
N ILE A 239 -2.35 24.57 -6.22
CA ILE A 239 -2.85 24.18 -4.88
C ILE A 239 -2.14 24.92 -3.75
N ALA A 240 -0.83 25.16 -3.89
CA ALA A 240 -0.07 25.97 -2.94
C ALA A 240 -0.32 27.48 -3.07
N SER A 241 -1.30 27.92 -3.87
CA SER A 241 -1.60 29.32 -4.18
C SER A 241 -0.43 30.09 -4.81
N ARG A 242 0.47 29.39 -5.50
CA ARG A 242 1.62 29.95 -6.21
C ARG A 242 1.34 29.97 -7.70
N GLU A 243 1.58 31.12 -8.33
CA GLU A 243 1.39 31.32 -9.78
C GLU A 243 0.00 30.89 -10.30
N TRP A 244 -1.01 30.82 -9.42
CA TRP A 244 -2.27 30.16 -9.74
C TRP A 244 -3.00 30.87 -10.87
N GLU A 245 -2.97 32.22 -10.94
CA GLU A 245 -3.56 32.99 -12.05
C GLU A 245 -2.95 32.60 -13.40
N ARG A 246 -1.61 32.59 -13.49
CA ARG A 246 -0.87 32.16 -14.69
C ARG A 246 -1.27 30.74 -15.11
N ILE A 247 -1.46 29.85 -14.14
CA ILE A 247 -1.81 28.45 -14.38
C ILE A 247 -3.27 28.32 -14.85
N MET A 248 -4.22 29.02 -14.21
CA MET A 248 -5.62 29.05 -14.65
C MET A 248 -5.73 29.57 -16.08
N ASP A 249 -4.98 30.63 -16.41
CA ASP A 249 -4.93 31.18 -17.77
C ASP A 249 -4.29 30.19 -18.75
N LYS A 250 -3.17 29.55 -18.39
CA LYS A 250 -2.47 28.57 -19.23
C LYS A 250 -3.39 27.42 -19.66
N TYR A 251 -4.20 26.91 -18.74
CA TYR A 251 -5.09 25.77 -19.00
C TYR A 251 -6.53 26.19 -19.36
N GLN A 252 -6.79 27.50 -19.46
CA GLN A 252 -8.13 28.06 -19.74
C GLN A 252 -9.19 27.51 -18.79
N ILE A 253 -8.87 27.51 -17.49
CA ILE A 253 -9.75 26.97 -16.45
C ILE A 253 -11.01 27.84 -16.34
N SER A 254 -12.18 27.22 -16.50
CA SER A 254 -13.48 27.89 -16.44
C SER A 254 -14.05 27.94 -15.02
N HIS A 255 -13.75 26.95 -14.19
CA HIS A 255 -14.24 26.88 -12.82
C HIS A 255 -13.33 26.04 -11.92
N ILE A 256 -13.40 26.35 -10.63
CA ILE A 256 -12.55 25.75 -9.59
C ILE A 256 -13.44 24.99 -8.61
N PHE A 257 -13.10 23.73 -8.33
CA PHE A 257 -13.83 22.84 -7.45
C PHE A 257 -12.92 22.29 -6.34
N LEU A 258 -12.91 22.99 -5.21
CA LEU A 258 -12.03 22.71 -4.07
C LEU A 258 -12.82 22.30 -2.82
N PRO A 259 -12.22 21.53 -1.92
CA PRO A 259 -12.80 21.28 -0.60
C PRO A 259 -12.98 22.60 0.16
N LYS A 260 -13.98 22.65 1.03
CA LYS A 260 -14.28 23.82 1.88
C LYS A 260 -13.20 24.06 2.96
N SER A 261 -12.40 23.03 3.26
CA SER A 261 -11.37 23.04 4.31
C SER A 261 -10.01 22.94 3.65
N ASP A 262 -9.06 23.78 4.09
CA ASP A 262 -7.64 23.72 3.67
C ASP A 262 -6.93 22.47 4.16
N GLN A 263 -7.55 21.67 5.04
CA GLN A 263 -7.01 20.37 5.35
C GLN A 263 -7.16 19.47 4.12
N PRO A 264 -6.05 19.00 3.52
CA PRO A 264 -6.14 17.85 2.66
C PRO A 264 -6.80 16.72 3.45
N PRO A 265 -7.47 15.77 2.76
CA PRO A 265 -7.96 14.51 3.33
C PRO A 265 -7.14 13.75 4.38
N TYR A 266 -5.88 14.11 4.65
CA TYR A 266 -4.96 13.40 5.54
C TYR A 266 -3.99 14.33 6.26
#